data_AF-A0A7G7CSM0-F1
#
_entry.id   AF-A0A7G7CSM0-F1
#
_cell.length_a   1.000
_cell.length_b   1.000
_cell.length_c   1.000
_cell.angle_alpha   90.00
_cell.angle_beta   90.00
_cell.angle_gamma   90.00
#
_symmetry.space_group_name_H-M   'P 1'
#
loop_
_entity.id
_entity.type
_entity.pdbx_description
1 polymer ?
#
loop_
_entity_poly.entity_id
_entity_poly.type
_entity_poly.pdbx_seq_one_letter_code
_entity_poly.pdbx_strand_id
1 'polypeptide(L)'
;MNTFTTSASVALRSATPKQLGPAWDNGWLVGETVFSHTGDFGTFSARVRDKLTDKFNVEGARVAKPLRSTDGRYNVAGWIASAYSAGSPAKRVDETALVALRLEEALEKAEVALPNAGTAQQREDVFAQAEKMAWAETGEAYRALDLSPGELTLGHADLLASVLYNGAQAPVITSIVPTAALRPRGYTAALVVVDGLIQEAVDEGICSRFGHIKHFDQLLLRAAAYRRYVNNLHPHSKTNVRSRIEHVENLLMSRVNGNM
;
A
#
# COMPACT_ATOMS: atom_id res chain seq x y z
N MET A 1 -37.59 -12.62 -18.91
CA MET A 1 -36.56 -12.96 -19.91
C MET A 1 -35.19 -12.63 -19.33
N ASN A 2 -34.54 -13.63 -18.72
CA ASN A 2 -33.20 -13.52 -18.15
C ASN A 2 -32.21 -14.12 -19.15
N THR A 3 -31.51 -13.28 -19.91
CA THR A 3 -30.55 -13.74 -20.94
C THR A 3 -29.13 -13.20 -20.75
N PHE A 4 -28.83 -12.49 -19.66
CA PHE A 4 -27.50 -11.89 -19.47
C PHE A 4 -26.54 -12.67 -18.55
N THR A 5 -26.97 -13.73 -17.86
CA THR A 5 -26.13 -14.42 -16.85
C THR A 5 -25.39 -15.66 -17.36
N THR A 6 -25.74 -16.16 -18.55
CA THR A 6 -25.23 -17.46 -19.05
C THR A 6 -23.87 -17.35 -19.74
N SER A 7 -23.53 -16.21 -20.33
CA SER A 7 -22.32 -16.09 -21.16
C SER A 7 -21.03 -15.97 -20.34
N ALA A 8 -21.04 -15.16 -19.26
CA ALA A 8 -19.88 -15.00 -18.38
C ALA A 8 -19.54 -16.28 -17.59
N SER A 9 -20.55 -17.05 -17.18
CA SER A 9 -20.36 -18.31 -16.44
C SER A 9 -19.81 -19.44 -17.31
N VAL A 10 -20.15 -19.47 -18.61
CA VAL A 10 -19.60 -20.43 -19.58
C VAL A 10 -18.15 -20.08 -19.95
N ALA A 11 -17.81 -18.80 -20.10
CA ALA A 11 -16.46 -18.35 -20.37
C ALA A 11 -15.47 -18.72 -19.24
N LEU A 12 -15.89 -18.62 -17.98
CA LEU A 12 -15.07 -19.03 -16.82
C LEU A 12 -14.79 -20.55 -16.77
N ARG A 13 -15.72 -21.38 -17.27
CA ARG A 13 -15.58 -22.86 -17.23
C ARG A 13 -14.54 -23.41 -18.22
N SER A 14 -14.15 -22.64 -19.23
CA SER A 14 -13.16 -23.04 -20.25
C SER A 14 -11.82 -22.31 -20.11
N ALA A 15 -11.74 -21.30 -19.24
CA ALA A 15 -10.52 -20.54 -19.02
C ALA A 15 -9.52 -21.35 -18.18
N THR A 16 -8.28 -21.46 -18.64
CA THR A 16 -7.18 -22.04 -17.88
C THR A 16 -6.75 -21.09 -16.76
N PRO A 17 -6.82 -21.50 -15.48
CA PRO A 17 -6.37 -20.64 -14.38
C PRO A 17 -4.86 -20.37 -14.47
N LYS A 18 -4.46 -19.12 -14.29
CA LYS A 18 -3.05 -18.70 -14.21
C LYS A 18 -2.78 -18.12 -12.83
N GLN A 19 -1.81 -18.68 -12.11
CA GLN A 19 -1.36 -18.09 -10.86
C GLN A 19 -0.64 -16.75 -11.12
N LEU A 20 -0.99 -15.74 -10.34
CA LEU A 20 -0.38 -14.42 -10.36
C LEU A 20 0.60 -14.25 -9.20
N GLY A 21 1.37 -13.16 -9.23
CA GLY A 21 2.35 -12.85 -8.20
C GLY A 21 1.79 -12.07 -7.00
N PRO A 22 2.67 -11.63 -6.09
CA PRO A 22 2.30 -10.97 -4.83
C PRO A 22 1.44 -9.71 -4.99
N ALA A 23 1.63 -8.93 -6.06
CA ALA A 23 0.82 -7.74 -6.33
C ALA A 23 -0.68 -8.06 -6.55
N TRP A 24 -1.03 -9.33 -6.78
CA TRP A 24 -2.41 -9.83 -6.86
C TRP A 24 -2.72 -10.79 -5.70
N ASP A 25 -2.05 -10.62 -4.56
CA ASP A 25 -2.16 -11.49 -3.38
C ASP A 25 -1.90 -12.98 -3.69
N ASN A 26 -1.06 -13.25 -4.70
CA ASN A 26 -0.82 -14.59 -5.25
C ASN A 26 -2.09 -15.31 -5.76
N GLY A 27 -3.09 -14.53 -6.17
CA GLY A 27 -4.38 -15.01 -6.66
C GLY A 27 -4.31 -15.70 -8.03
N TRP A 28 -5.47 -16.20 -8.45
CA TRP A 28 -5.67 -16.92 -9.70
C TRP A 28 -6.42 -16.06 -10.70
N LEU A 29 -5.82 -15.83 -11.87
CA LEU A 29 -6.51 -15.26 -13.02
C LEU A 29 -7.31 -16.35 -13.74
N VAL A 30 -8.61 -16.12 -13.88
CA VAL A 30 -9.52 -16.97 -14.65
C VAL A 30 -10.31 -16.05 -15.60
N GLY A 31 -10.02 -16.15 -16.90
CA GLY A 31 -10.51 -15.18 -17.88
C GLY A 31 -9.95 -13.79 -17.59
N GLU A 32 -10.82 -12.83 -17.28
CA GLU A 32 -10.47 -11.45 -16.92
C GLU A 32 -10.63 -11.15 -15.43
N THR A 33 -10.85 -12.17 -14.61
CA THR A 33 -11.09 -12.02 -13.17
C THR A 33 -9.95 -12.63 -12.37
N VAL A 34 -9.44 -11.86 -11.41
CA VAL A 34 -8.50 -12.33 -10.40
C VAL A 34 -9.27 -12.72 -9.16
N PHE A 35 -9.10 -13.97 -8.71
CA PHE A 35 -9.60 -14.47 -7.44
C PHE A 35 -8.44 -14.61 -6.46
N SER A 36 -8.53 -13.94 -5.31
CA SER A 36 -7.55 -14.09 -4.23
C SER A 36 -8.24 -14.39 -2.90
N HIS A 37 -7.51 -15.07 -2.02
CA HIS A 37 -7.99 -15.28 -0.66
C HIS A 37 -8.12 -13.93 0.04
N THR A 38 -9.19 -13.81 0.83
CA THR A 38 -9.43 -12.60 1.61
C THR A 38 -8.51 -12.59 2.81
N GLY A 39 -7.45 -11.78 2.75
CA GLY A 39 -6.70 -11.38 3.94
C GLY A 39 -7.51 -10.42 4.81
N ASP A 40 -6.93 -10.04 5.95
CA ASP A 40 -7.59 -9.23 6.99
C ASP A 40 -8.21 -7.92 6.46
N PHE A 41 -7.57 -7.31 5.46
CA PHE A 41 -8.03 -6.05 4.85
C PHE A 41 -8.67 -6.23 3.47
N GLY A 42 -8.91 -7.45 2.97
CA GLY A 42 -9.39 -7.65 1.60
C GLY A 42 -10.76 -7.00 1.34
N THR A 43 -11.71 -7.12 2.27
CA THR A 43 -13.03 -6.45 2.18
C THR A 43 -12.92 -4.93 2.36
N PHE A 44 -11.99 -4.44 3.18
CA PHE A 44 -11.70 -3.01 3.31
C PHE A 44 -11.15 -2.46 1.99
N SER A 45 -10.10 -3.09 1.47
CA SER A 45 -9.48 -2.79 0.18
C SER A 45 -10.51 -2.74 -0.94
N ALA A 46 -11.37 -3.75 -1.05
CA ALA A 46 -12.43 -3.77 -2.06
C ALA A 46 -13.39 -2.57 -1.93
N ARG A 47 -13.90 -2.26 -0.73
CA ARG A 47 -14.81 -1.09 -0.55
C ARG A 47 -14.15 0.23 -0.92
N VAL A 48 -12.89 0.43 -0.54
CA VAL A 48 -12.13 1.64 -0.86
C VAL A 48 -11.88 1.73 -2.36
N ARG A 49 -11.41 0.65 -3.00
CA ARG A 49 -11.18 0.62 -4.45
C ARG A 49 -12.45 0.85 -5.25
N ASP A 50 -13.61 0.40 -4.78
CA ASP A 50 -14.90 0.70 -5.43
C ASP A 50 -15.17 2.22 -5.43
N LYS A 51 -15.03 2.90 -4.28
CA LYS A 51 -15.15 4.36 -4.19
C LYS A 51 -14.16 5.09 -5.12
N LEU A 52 -12.90 4.63 -5.13
CA LEU A 52 -11.84 5.24 -5.94
C LEU A 52 -12.05 5.01 -7.44
N THR A 53 -12.59 3.87 -7.86
CA THR A 53 -12.88 3.61 -9.28
C THR A 53 -14.15 4.29 -9.79
N ASP A 54 -15.14 4.50 -8.93
CA ASP A 54 -16.46 5.03 -9.33
C ASP A 54 -16.53 6.57 -9.24
N LYS A 55 -16.01 7.15 -8.15
CA LYS A 55 -16.29 8.56 -7.81
C LYS A 55 -15.05 9.43 -7.64
N PHE A 56 -14.05 8.96 -6.90
CA PHE A 56 -12.98 9.84 -6.42
C PHE A 56 -11.74 9.86 -7.31
N ASN A 57 -11.42 8.74 -7.96
CA ASN A 57 -10.23 8.53 -8.79
C ASN A 57 -8.90 8.81 -8.06
N VAL A 58 -7.80 8.28 -8.58
CA VAL A 58 -6.45 8.65 -8.15
C VAL A 58 -5.79 9.31 -9.34
N GLU A 59 -5.43 10.59 -9.23
CA GLU A 59 -4.87 11.29 -10.39
C GLU A 59 -3.59 10.59 -10.89
N GLY A 60 -3.50 10.36 -12.20
CA GLY A 60 -2.36 9.68 -12.82
C GLY A 60 -2.15 8.22 -12.41
N ALA A 61 -3.13 7.58 -11.74
CA ALA A 61 -3.13 6.15 -11.48
C ALA A 61 -4.52 5.54 -11.75
N ARG A 62 -4.53 4.25 -12.07
CA ARG A 62 -5.74 3.44 -12.13
C ARG A 62 -5.85 2.64 -10.85
N VAL A 63 -7.05 2.21 -10.53
CA VAL A 63 -7.31 1.30 -9.40
C VAL A 63 -7.99 0.05 -9.95
N ALA A 64 -7.50 -1.14 -9.57
CA ALA A 64 -8.10 -2.39 -9.99
C ALA A 64 -9.53 -2.49 -9.44
N LYS A 65 -10.52 -2.64 -10.32
CA LYS A 65 -11.92 -2.65 -9.94
C LYS A 65 -12.26 -3.92 -9.15
N PRO A 66 -12.73 -3.82 -7.91
CA PRO A 66 -13.23 -4.98 -7.17
C PRO A 66 -14.56 -5.45 -7.78
N LEU A 67 -14.79 -6.76 -7.81
CA LEU A 67 -16.02 -7.34 -8.30
C LEU A 67 -16.91 -7.75 -7.14
N ARG A 68 -18.22 -7.54 -7.28
CA ARG A 68 -19.23 -7.97 -6.33
C ARG A 68 -19.84 -9.29 -6.79
N SER A 69 -20.18 -10.15 -5.84
CA SER A 69 -21.07 -11.28 -6.09
C SER A 69 -22.47 -10.78 -6.47
N THR A 70 -23.31 -11.69 -6.96
CA THR A 70 -24.70 -11.39 -7.36
C THR A 70 -25.56 -10.88 -6.20
N ASP A 71 -25.20 -11.20 -4.96
CA ASP A 71 -25.84 -10.69 -3.73
C ASP A 71 -25.15 -9.43 -3.16
N GLY A 72 -24.24 -8.81 -3.93
CA GLY A 72 -23.63 -7.52 -3.63
C GLY A 72 -22.42 -7.56 -2.68
N ARG A 73 -22.02 -8.74 -2.19
CA ARG A 73 -20.87 -8.91 -1.30
C ARG A 73 -19.54 -8.86 -2.06
N TYR A 74 -18.47 -8.46 -1.38
CA TYR A 74 -17.11 -8.56 -1.91
C TYR A 74 -16.40 -9.84 -1.53
N ASN A 75 -16.69 -10.38 -0.34
CA ASN A 75 -16.12 -11.63 0.15
C ASN A 75 -17.21 -12.73 0.12
N VAL A 76 -16.91 -13.82 -0.58
CA VAL A 76 -17.71 -15.04 -0.59
C VAL A 76 -16.80 -16.21 -0.24
N ALA A 77 -17.11 -16.91 0.85
CA ALA A 77 -16.36 -18.08 1.30
C ALA A 77 -14.83 -17.86 1.42
N GLY A 78 -14.41 -16.66 1.86
CA GLY A 78 -13.00 -16.32 2.02
C GLY A 78 -12.30 -15.92 0.73
N TRP A 79 -13.03 -15.62 -0.33
CA TRP A 79 -12.49 -15.16 -1.61
C TRP A 79 -13.01 -13.78 -1.98
N ILE A 80 -12.13 -12.97 -2.55
CA ILE A 80 -12.47 -11.70 -3.21
C ILE A 80 -12.14 -11.81 -4.70
N ALA A 81 -12.87 -11.04 -5.51
CA ALA A 81 -12.66 -10.97 -6.94
C ALA A 81 -12.31 -9.53 -7.37
N SER A 82 -11.45 -9.38 -8.37
CA SER A 82 -11.12 -8.09 -8.99
C SER A 82 -10.97 -8.25 -10.49
N ALA A 83 -11.32 -7.21 -11.24
CA ALA A 83 -11.04 -7.14 -12.67
C ALA A 83 -9.52 -7.10 -12.88
N TYR A 84 -9.04 -7.98 -13.75
CA TYR A 84 -7.62 -8.05 -14.08
C TYR A 84 -7.16 -6.77 -14.77
N SER A 85 -5.91 -6.40 -14.52
CA SER A 85 -5.20 -5.37 -15.28
C SER A 85 -3.81 -5.88 -15.61
N ALA A 86 -3.45 -5.79 -16.88
CA ALA A 86 -2.12 -6.17 -17.33
C ALA A 86 -1.05 -5.24 -16.72
N GLY A 87 0.09 -5.84 -16.37
CA GLY A 87 1.25 -5.13 -15.86
C GLY A 87 2.12 -5.99 -14.95
N SER A 88 3.28 -5.45 -14.59
CA SER A 88 4.27 -6.07 -13.69
C SER A 88 4.79 -5.05 -12.69
N PRO A 89 5.29 -5.46 -11.52
CA PRO A 89 6.08 -4.58 -10.66
C PRO A 89 7.28 -4.04 -11.44
N ALA A 90 7.68 -2.80 -11.16
CA ALA A 90 8.82 -2.17 -11.80
C ALA A 90 9.57 -1.25 -10.82
N LYS A 91 10.86 -1.01 -11.08
CA LYS A 91 11.71 -0.09 -10.30
C LYS A 91 11.38 1.39 -10.56
N ARG A 92 10.10 1.76 -10.53
CA ARG A 92 9.63 3.14 -10.74
C ARG A 92 9.22 3.78 -9.42
N VAL A 93 10.19 3.88 -8.51
CA VAL A 93 9.96 4.33 -7.12
C VAL A 93 9.48 5.78 -7.09
N ASP A 94 10.09 6.67 -7.87
CA ASP A 94 9.66 8.06 -8.02
C ASP A 94 8.20 8.19 -8.48
N GLU A 95 7.83 7.45 -9.53
CA GLU A 95 6.44 7.44 -10.03
C GLU A 95 5.48 6.92 -8.95
N THR A 96 5.87 5.86 -8.23
CA THR A 96 5.06 5.30 -7.14
C THR A 96 4.92 6.25 -5.95
N ALA A 97 5.96 7.00 -5.60
CA ALA A 97 5.94 7.97 -4.51
C ALA A 97 5.05 9.18 -4.86
N LEU A 98 4.98 9.58 -6.13
CA LEU A 98 3.98 10.56 -6.59
C LEU A 98 2.56 9.98 -6.51
N VAL A 99 2.36 8.73 -6.91
CA VAL A 99 1.07 8.03 -6.76
C VAL A 99 0.66 7.95 -5.29
N ALA A 100 1.60 7.76 -4.36
CA ALA A 100 1.33 7.75 -2.91
C ALA A 100 0.67 9.05 -2.42
N LEU A 101 1.21 10.19 -2.82
CA LEU A 101 0.68 11.50 -2.45
C LEU A 101 -0.74 11.72 -2.97
N ARG A 102 -0.97 11.33 -4.24
CA ARG A 102 -2.28 11.45 -4.88
C ARG A 102 -3.30 10.45 -4.34
N LEU A 103 -2.84 9.27 -3.91
CA LEU A 103 -3.68 8.29 -3.24
C LEU A 103 -4.14 8.81 -1.88
N GLU A 104 -3.25 9.36 -1.06
CA GLU A 104 -3.64 9.95 0.23
C GLU A 104 -4.67 11.08 0.08
N GLU A 105 -4.51 11.94 -0.93
CA GLU A 105 -5.50 12.97 -1.28
C GLU A 105 -6.85 12.37 -1.70
N ALA A 106 -6.84 11.32 -2.52
CA ALA A 106 -8.06 10.64 -2.94
C ALA A 106 -8.78 9.94 -1.79
N LEU A 107 -8.03 9.32 -0.86
CA LEU A 107 -8.58 8.64 0.32
C LEU A 107 -9.24 9.64 1.28
N GLU A 108 -8.63 10.81 1.47
CA GLU A 108 -9.19 11.89 2.27
C GLU A 108 -10.46 12.46 1.64
N LYS A 109 -10.44 12.80 0.35
CA LYS A 109 -11.64 13.25 -0.39
C LYS A 109 -12.78 12.22 -0.33
N ALA A 110 -12.43 10.93 -0.30
CA ALA A 110 -13.36 9.82 -0.20
C ALA A 110 -13.86 9.53 1.24
N GLU A 111 -13.41 10.33 2.21
CA GLU A 111 -13.70 10.21 3.64
C GLU A 111 -13.49 8.77 4.13
N VAL A 112 -12.36 8.17 3.75
CA VAL A 112 -12.05 6.79 4.13
C VAL A 112 -11.56 6.77 5.58
N ALA A 113 -12.40 6.21 6.46
CA ALA A 113 -12.02 5.95 7.84
C ALA A 113 -11.05 4.77 7.95
N LEU A 114 -10.27 4.74 9.05
CA LEU A 114 -9.50 3.55 9.43
C LEU A 114 -10.42 2.32 9.53
N PRO A 115 -9.92 1.11 9.22
CA PRO A 115 -10.62 -0.12 9.56
C PRO A 115 -11.00 -0.11 11.05
N ASN A 116 -12.23 -0.54 11.35
CA ASN A 116 -12.76 -0.63 12.71
C ASN A 116 -12.86 0.72 13.47
N ALA A 117 -12.75 1.86 12.78
CA ALA A 117 -12.96 3.18 13.38
C ALA A 117 -14.35 3.26 14.05
N GLY A 118 -14.40 3.79 15.27
CA GLY A 118 -15.63 3.89 16.06
C GLY A 118 -16.04 2.58 16.76
N THR A 119 -15.22 1.53 16.70
CA THR A 119 -15.42 0.29 17.45
C THR A 119 -14.37 0.14 18.57
N ALA A 120 -14.61 -0.75 19.52
CA ALA A 120 -13.61 -1.10 20.55
C ALA A 120 -12.47 -1.99 20.02
N GLN A 121 -12.56 -2.44 18.76
CA GLN A 121 -11.59 -3.36 18.17
C GLN A 121 -10.38 -2.57 17.67
N GLN A 122 -9.30 -2.63 18.42
CA GLN A 122 -8.00 -2.13 17.99
C GLN A 122 -7.32 -3.15 17.07
N ARG A 123 -6.55 -2.63 16.13
CA ARG A 123 -5.74 -3.43 15.22
C ARG A 123 -4.46 -3.84 15.95
N GLU A 124 -4.28 -5.15 16.17
CA GLU A 124 -3.18 -5.71 16.97
C GLU A 124 -2.25 -6.65 16.18
N ASP A 125 -2.40 -6.73 14.84
CA ASP A 125 -1.50 -7.54 14.03
C ASP A 125 -0.05 -7.00 14.05
N VAL A 126 0.88 -7.83 13.59
CA VAL A 126 2.33 -7.55 13.60
C VAL A 126 2.67 -6.21 12.93
N PHE A 127 1.91 -5.80 11.91
CA PHE A 127 2.15 -4.53 11.23
C PHE A 127 1.66 -3.35 12.05
N ALA A 128 0.53 -3.47 12.75
CA ALA A 128 0.06 -2.43 13.66
C ALA A 128 0.99 -2.24 14.87
N GLN A 129 1.50 -3.34 15.43
CA GLN A 129 2.51 -3.29 16.49
C GLN A 129 3.80 -2.64 16.00
N ALA A 130 4.30 -3.03 14.82
CA ALA A 130 5.49 -2.43 14.22
C ALA A 130 5.32 -0.93 13.97
N GLU A 131 4.16 -0.50 13.47
CA GLU A 131 3.88 0.91 13.24
C GLU A 131 3.80 1.67 14.57
N LYS A 132 3.18 1.11 15.60
CA LYS A 132 3.16 1.72 16.94
C LYS A 132 4.58 1.91 17.50
N MET A 133 5.43 0.90 17.38
CA MET A 133 6.83 0.96 17.84
C MET A 133 7.64 1.98 17.04
N ALA A 134 7.53 1.98 15.71
CA ALA A 134 8.23 2.93 14.84
C ALA A 134 7.90 4.39 15.14
N TRP A 135 6.66 4.66 15.53
CA TRP A 135 6.20 6.01 15.89
C TRP A 135 6.49 6.38 17.35
N ALA A 136 6.87 5.42 18.18
CA ALA A 136 7.34 5.62 19.54
C ALA A 136 8.88 5.70 19.65
N GLU A 137 9.58 5.64 18.51
CA GLU A 137 11.04 5.78 18.46
C GLU A 137 11.49 7.09 19.13
N THR A 138 12.59 6.97 19.86
CA THR A 138 13.25 8.07 20.56
C THR A 138 14.74 8.02 20.28
N GLY A 139 15.44 9.13 20.47
CA GLY A 139 16.87 9.24 20.22
C GLY A 139 17.20 10.53 19.48
N GLU A 140 18.48 10.83 19.35
CA GLU A 140 18.98 12.11 18.81
C GLU A 140 18.46 12.42 17.41
N ALA A 141 18.33 11.39 16.55
CA ALA A 141 17.82 11.56 15.18
C ALA A 141 16.29 11.75 15.11
N TYR A 142 15.54 11.42 16.17
CA TYR A 142 14.07 11.49 16.17
C TYR A 142 13.59 12.74 16.89
N ARG A 143 12.72 13.51 16.23
CA ARG A 143 12.07 14.69 16.84
C ARG A 143 10.56 14.59 16.76
N ALA A 144 9.90 15.33 17.65
CA ALA A 144 8.47 15.57 17.57
C ALA A 144 8.13 16.31 16.27
N LEU A 145 6.97 15.99 15.71
CA LEU A 145 6.46 16.64 14.51
C LEU A 145 5.51 17.76 14.94
N ASP A 146 5.76 18.97 14.46
CA ASP A 146 4.80 20.06 14.59
C ASP A 146 3.70 19.87 13.55
N LEU A 147 2.56 19.32 14.01
CA LEU A 147 1.42 18.96 13.18
C LEU A 147 0.23 19.86 13.50
N SER A 148 -0.34 20.45 12.47
CA SER A 148 -1.60 21.20 12.54
C SER A 148 -2.82 20.26 12.49
N PRO A 149 -3.98 20.68 13.01
CA PRO A 149 -5.23 19.95 12.81
C PRO A 149 -5.47 19.66 11.32
N GLY A 150 -5.87 18.43 10.98
CA GLY A 150 -6.11 18.02 9.60
C GLY A 150 -4.87 17.58 8.82
N GLU A 151 -3.66 17.59 9.41
CA GLU A 151 -2.45 17.10 8.73
C GLU A 151 -2.29 15.56 8.79
N LEU A 152 -3.19 14.87 9.48
CA LEU A 152 -3.23 13.41 9.58
C LEU A 152 -4.22 12.83 8.57
N THR A 153 -3.77 11.85 7.79
CA THR A 153 -4.56 11.13 6.79
C THR A 153 -4.36 9.62 6.90
N LEU A 154 -5.23 8.86 6.25
CA LEU A 154 -5.04 7.42 6.09
C LEU A 154 -3.95 7.18 5.05
N GLY A 155 -2.91 6.45 5.42
CA GLY A 155 -1.85 6.04 4.50
C GLY A 155 -2.03 4.63 3.94
N HIS A 156 -1.18 4.27 2.99
CA HIS A 156 -1.05 2.92 2.45
C HIS A 156 0.28 2.28 2.88
N ALA A 157 0.23 1.19 3.65
CA ALA A 157 1.40 0.59 4.28
C ALA A 157 2.30 -0.22 3.33
N ASP A 158 1.83 -0.58 2.14
CA ASP A 158 2.56 -1.46 1.22
C ASP A 158 2.44 -1.08 -0.28
N LEU A 159 2.52 0.21 -0.60
CA LEU A 159 2.11 0.69 -1.92
C LEU A 159 3.06 0.21 -3.04
N LEU A 160 4.37 0.18 -2.78
CA LEU A 160 5.35 -0.22 -3.80
C LEU A 160 5.14 -1.67 -4.28
N ALA A 161 4.65 -2.56 -3.41
CA ALA A 161 4.35 -3.94 -3.78
C ALA A 161 2.97 -4.10 -4.46
N SER A 162 2.13 -3.08 -4.36
CA SER A 162 0.71 -3.09 -4.76
C SER A 162 0.43 -2.30 -6.03
N VAL A 163 1.49 -1.93 -6.78
CA VAL A 163 1.39 -1.16 -8.02
C VAL A 163 2.02 -1.91 -9.19
N LEU A 164 1.29 -1.97 -10.31
CA LEU A 164 1.74 -2.60 -11.55
C LEU A 164 1.86 -1.59 -12.69
N TYR A 165 2.85 -1.81 -13.53
CA TYR A 165 3.18 -0.98 -14.68
C TYR A 165 2.99 -1.73 -15.99
N ASN A 166 2.45 -1.05 -17.00
CA ASN A 166 2.29 -1.60 -18.35
C ASN A 166 2.63 -0.54 -19.40
N GLY A 167 3.91 -0.52 -19.81
CA GLY A 167 4.43 0.44 -20.79
C GLY A 167 4.27 1.89 -20.31
N ALA A 168 3.55 2.67 -21.12
CA ALA A 168 3.25 4.09 -20.87
C ALA A 168 1.85 4.33 -20.29
N GLN A 169 1.08 3.27 -20.00
CA GLN A 169 -0.21 3.43 -19.33
C GLN A 169 0.00 3.89 -17.89
N ALA A 170 -0.97 4.64 -17.36
CA ALA A 170 -1.00 4.96 -15.94
C ALA A 170 -0.91 3.66 -15.09
N PRO A 171 -0.09 3.66 -14.03
CA PRO A 171 0.08 2.51 -13.15
C PRO A 171 -1.25 2.08 -12.53
N VAL A 172 -1.39 0.81 -12.19
CA VAL A 172 -2.58 0.29 -11.52
C VAL A 172 -2.28 -0.11 -10.08
N ILE A 173 -3.04 0.43 -9.15
CA ILE A 173 -3.08 0.05 -7.74
C ILE A 173 -4.00 -1.17 -7.61
N THR A 174 -3.46 -2.31 -7.16
CA THR A 174 -4.20 -3.58 -7.10
C THR A 174 -4.87 -3.83 -5.76
N SER A 175 -4.32 -3.29 -4.68
CA SER A 175 -4.84 -3.44 -3.32
C SER A 175 -4.67 -2.14 -2.53
N ILE A 176 -5.44 -2.00 -1.44
CA ILE A 176 -5.27 -0.94 -0.44
C ILE A 176 -4.98 -1.58 0.91
N VAL A 177 -3.76 -1.40 1.42
CA VAL A 177 -3.33 -1.85 2.75
C VAL A 177 -3.26 -0.64 3.67
N PRO A 178 -4.20 -0.45 4.61
CA PRO A 178 -4.23 0.74 5.44
C PRO A 178 -3.05 0.78 6.42
N THR A 179 -2.57 1.99 6.74
CA THR A 179 -1.79 2.22 7.97
C THR A 179 -2.60 1.86 9.21
N ALA A 180 -1.94 1.58 10.32
CA ALA A 180 -2.62 1.19 11.56
C ALA A 180 -3.27 2.39 12.29
N ALA A 181 -2.74 3.59 12.09
CA ALA A 181 -3.33 4.85 12.53
C ALA A 181 -3.33 5.90 11.41
N LEU A 182 -3.99 7.04 11.63
CA LEU A 182 -3.84 8.20 10.77
C LEU A 182 -2.44 8.77 10.97
N ARG A 183 -1.75 9.04 9.87
CA ARG A 183 -0.35 9.50 9.86
C ARG A 183 -0.23 10.82 9.11
N PRO A 184 0.82 11.61 9.38
CA PRO A 184 1.10 12.82 8.62
C PRO A 184 1.11 12.54 7.12
N ARG A 185 0.55 13.45 6.34
CA ARG A 185 0.59 13.40 4.88
C ARG A 185 2.03 13.19 4.39
N GLY A 186 2.18 12.31 3.40
CA GLY A 186 3.46 11.92 2.83
C GLY A 186 4.07 10.66 3.46
N TYR A 187 3.46 10.10 4.52
CA TYR A 187 3.99 8.86 5.12
C TYR A 187 3.94 7.66 4.17
N THR A 188 2.91 7.56 3.31
CA THR A 188 2.87 6.53 2.24
C THR A 188 4.04 6.70 1.26
N ALA A 189 4.36 7.95 0.89
CA ALA A 189 5.49 8.23 0.01
C ALA A 189 6.83 7.89 0.70
N ALA A 190 6.97 8.17 2.00
CA ALA A 190 8.14 7.79 2.77
C ALA A 190 8.33 6.27 2.81
N LEU A 191 7.25 5.49 3.01
CA LEU A 191 7.30 4.02 2.93
C LEU A 191 7.75 3.54 1.55
N VAL A 192 7.20 4.11 0.47
CA VAL A 192 7.61 3.78 -0.91
C VAL A 192 9.09 4.07 -1.13
N VAL A 193 9.58 5.22 -0.67
CA VAL A 193 11.01 5.59 -0.79
C VAL A 193 11.89 4.61 -0.02
N VAL A 194 11.56 4.32 1.23
CA VAL A 194 12.31 3.37 2.06
C VAL A 194 12.32 1.98 1.45
N ASP A 195 11.18 1.50 0.94
CA ASP A 195 11.10 0.21 0.26
C ASP A 195 11.94 0.19 -1.02
N GLY A 196 11.96 1.30 -1.76
CA GLY A 196 12.80 1.46 -2.94
C GLY A 196 14.30 1.39 -2.62
N LEU A 197 14.72 2.02 -1.53
CA LEU A 197 16.11 1.95 -1.03
C LEU A 197 16.46 0.55 -0.55
N ILE A 198 15.60 -0.09 0.26
CA ILE A 198 15.79 -1.48 0.73
C ILE A 198 15.86 -2.46 -0.46
N GLN A 199 15.12 -2.22 -1.53
CA GLN A 199 15.16 -3.06 -2.72
C GLN A 199 16.30 -2.71 -3.69
N GLU A 200 17.14 -1.72 -3.36
CA GLU A 200 18.19 -1.21 -4.25
C GLU A 200 17.62 -0.86 -5.64
N ALA A 201 16.41 -0.27 -5.63
CA ALA A 201 15.72 0.18 -6.83
C ALA A 201 16.02 1.64 -7.17
N VAL A 202 16.48 2.41 -6.18
CA VAL A 202 16.89 3.82 -6.27
C VAL A 202 18.07 4.10 -5.34
N ASP A 203 18.78 5.20 -5.60
CA ASP A 203 19.79 5.77 -4.71
C ASP A 203 19.20 6.76 -3.70
N GLU A 204 20.03 7.23 -2.77
CA GLU A 204 19.68 8.20 -1.73
C GLU A 204 19.22 9.57 -2.25
N GLY A 205 19.51 9.90 -3.51
CA GLY A 205 19.08 11.14 -4.15
C GLY A 205 17.55 11.28 -4.14
N ILE A 206 16.81 10.17 -4.07
CA ILE A 206 15.35 10.19 -3.95
C ILE A 206 14.86 10.95 -2.71
N CYS A 207 15.61 10.89 -1.60
CA CYS A 207 15.26 11.58 -0.37
C CYS A 207 15.23 13.10 -0.59
N SER A 208 16.17 13.63 -1.38
CA SER A 208 16.20 15.05 -1.74
C SER A 208 15.14 15.41 -2.78
N ARG A 209 14.82 14.54 -3.76
CA ARG A 209 13.76 14.79 -4.75
C ARG A 209 12.39 14.98 -4.11
N PHE A 210 12.12 14.26 -3.03
CA PHE A 210 10.88 14.36 -2.25
C PHE A 210 10.99 15.23 -0.99
N GLY A 211 12.10 15.96 -0.82
CA GLY A 211 12.35 16.81 0.36
C GLY A 211 11.37 17.98 0.53
N HIS A 212 10.53 18.25 -0.47
CA HIS A 212 9.44 19.22 -0.39
C HIS A 212 8.28 18.75 0.50
N ILE A 213 8.19 17.45 0.83
CA ILE A 213 7.19 16.92 1.75
C ILE A 213 7.51 17.44 3.17
N LYS A 214 6.51 17.97 3.87
CA LYS A 214 6.67 18.48 5.23
C LYS A 214 7.18 17.37 6.16
N HIS A 215 8.23 17.68 6.94
CA HIS A 215 8.87 16.75 7.87
C HIS A 215 9.41 15.45 7.23
N PHE A 216 9.73 15.43 5.93
CA PHE A 216 9.99 14.19 5.20
C PHE A 216 11.11 13.32 5.79
N ASP A 217 12.24 13.90 6.18
CA ASP A 217 13.34 13.13 6.79
C ASP A 217 12.87 12.36 8.05
N GLN A 218 11.96 12.94 8.84
CA GLN A 218 11.38 12.29 10.00
C GLN A 218 10.35 11.20 9.66
N LEU A 219 9.67 11.33 8.52
CA LEU A 219 8.80 10.28 7.98
C LEU A 219 9.61 9.11 7.43
N LEU A 220 10.74 9.39 6.77
CA LEU A 220 11.69 8.38 6.28
C LEU A 220 12.28 7.56 7.43
N LEU A 221 12.74 8.20 8.51
CA LEU A 221 13.24 7.49 9.69
C LEU A 221 12.18 6.55 10.29
N ARG A 222 10.93 7.01 10.42
CA ARG A 222 9.82 6.20 10.95
C ARG A 222 9.42 5.07 9.98
N ALA A 223 9.49 5.31 8.68
CA ALA A 223 9.26 4.26 7.68
C ALA A 223 10.36 3.17 7.71
N ALA A 224 11.62 3.55 7.91
CA ALA A 224 12.72 2.60 8.08
C ALA A 224 12.58 1.80 9.37
N ALA A 225 12.30 2.46 10.49
CA ALA A 225 12.01 1.81 11.77
C ALA A 225 10.81 0.85 11.67
N TYR A 226 9.77 1.24 10.94
CA TYR A 226 8.62 0.38 10.66
C TYR A 226 9.04 -0.92 9.96
N ARG A 227 9.83 -0.83 8.88
CA ARG A 227 10.34 -2.02 8.18
C ARG A 227 11.27 -2.87 9.07
N ARG A 228 12.08 -2.24 9.94
CA ARG A 228 12.87 -2.95 10.96
C ARG A 228 11.98 -3.73 11.92
N TYR A 229 10.96 -3.11 12.50
CA TYR A 229 10.07 -3.78 13.44
C TYR A 229 9.23 -4.87 12.78
N VAL A 230 8.73 -4.67 11.55
CA VAL A 230 8.09 -5.74 10.76
C VAL A 230 9.06 -6.91 10.60
N ASN A 231 10.32 -6.65 10.22
CA ASN A 231 11.31 -7.71 10.08
C ASN A 231 11.65 -8.41 11.40
N ASN A 232 11.57 -7.73 12.54
CA ASN A 232 11.81 -8.34 13.85
C ASN A 232 10.63 -9.18 14.36
N LEU A 233 9.40 -8.75 14.06
CA LEU A 233 8.18 -9.40 14.55
C LEU A 233 7.66 -10.50 13.62
N HIS A 234 7.93 -10.41 12.32
CA HIS A 234 7.35 -11.33 11.35
C HIS A 234 8.09 -12.68 11.35
N PRO A 235 7.38 -13.83 11.45
CA PRO A 235 7.99 -15.15 11.63
C PRO A 235 8.79 -15.64 10.42
N HIS A 236 8.53 -15.08 9.23
CA HIS A 236 9.21 -15.44 7.97
C HIS A 236 10.27 -14.44 7.51
N SER A 237 10.73 -13.56 8.41
CA SER A 237 11.75 -12.57 8.09
C SER A 237 13.09 -13.18 7.69
N LYS A 238 13.79 -12.53 6.76
CA LYS A 238 15.05 -13.03 6.18
C LYS A 238 16.24 -12.15 6.58
N THR A 239 17.36 -12.77 6.90
CA THR A 239 18.57 -12.08 7.39
C THR A 239 19.14 -11.08 6.37
N ASN A 240 19.05 -11.36 5.07
CA ASN A 240 19.53 -10.44 4.04
C ASN A 240 18.67 -9.16 3.94
N VAL A 241 17.37 -9.26 4.20
CA VAL A 241 16.48 -8.09 4.28
C VAL A 241 16.85 -7.22 5.49
N ARG A 242 17.20 -7.84 6.62
CA ARG A 242 17.67 -7.12 7.82
C ARG A 242 18.89 -6.24 7.53
N SER A 243 19.93 -6.79 6.89
CA SER A 243 21.15 -6.03 6.57
C SER A 243 20.88 -4.83 5.66
N ARG A 244 19.95 -4.96 4.70
CA ARG A 244 19.55 -3.84 3.83
C ARG A 244 18.78 -2.77 4.58
N ILE A 245 17.89 -3.16 5.49
CA ILE A 245 17.19 -2.22 6.38
C ILE A 245 18.19 -1.44 7.23
N GLU A 246 19.14 -2.12 7.88
CA GLU A 246 20.18 -1.49 8.70
C GLU A 246 21.02 -0.49 7.89
N HIS A 247 21.37 -0.82 6.64
CA HIS A 247 22.07 0.10 5.76
C HIS A 247 21.25 1.38 5.47
N VAL A 248 19.96 1.24 5.15
CA VAL A 248 19.06 2.38 4.92
C VAL A 248 18.86 3.22 6.18
N GLU A 249 18.74 2.60 7.36
CA GLU A 249 18.64 3.34 8.63
C GLU A 249 19.88 4.20 8.87
N ASN A 250 21.08 3.64 8.71
CA ASN A 250 22.34 4.38 8.88
C ASN A 250 22.46 5.56 7.91
N LEU A 251 22.06 5.34 6.65
CA LEU A 251 22.03 6.38 5.63
C LEU A 251 21.11 7.55 6.03
N LEU A 252 19.90 7.24 6.49
CA LEU A 252 18.93 8.26 6.88
C LEU A 252 19.33 9.00 8.16
N MET A 253 19.93 8.30 9.14
CA MET A 253 20.48 8.94 10.34
C MET A 253 21.62 9.90 10.00
N SER A 254 22.55 9.48 9.14
CA SER A 254 23.65 10.35 8.67
C SER A 254 23.12 11.60 7.97
N ARG A 255 22.07 11.45 7.14
CA ARG A 255 21.43 12.56 6.44
C ARG A 255 20.80 13.56 7.43
N VAL A 256 20.05 13.08 8.42
CA VAL A 256 19.42 13.94 9.42
C VAL A 256 20.46 14.70 10.22
N ASN A 257 21.54 14.02 10.63
CA ASN A 257 22.62 14.65 11.38
C ASN A 257 23.39 15.69 10.55
N GLY A 258 23.55 15.49 9.24
CA GLY A 258 24.16 16.48 8.35
C GLY A 258 23.27 17.69 8.04
N ASN A 259 21.97 17.59 8.29
CA ASN A 259 20.98 18.66 8.07
C ASN A 259 20.62 19.44 9.36
N MET A 260 21.12 19.01 10.52
CA MET A 260 21.01 19.73 11.80
C MET A 260 22.11 20.78 11.94
#